data_AF-A0A933S992-F1
#
_entry.id   AF-A0A933S992-F1
#
_cell.length_a   1.000
_cell.length_b   1.000
_cell.length_c   1.000
_cell.angle_alpha   90.00
_cell.angle_beta   90.00
_cell.angle_gamma   90.00
#
_symmetry.space_group_name_H-M   'P 1'
#
loop_
_entity.id
_entity.type
_entity.pdbx_description
1 polymer ?
#
loop_
_entity_poly.entity_id
_entity_poly.type
_entity_poly.pdbx_seq_one_letter_code
_entity_poly.pdbx_strand_id
1 'polypeptide(L)'
;MNRTLVLLVALVALHAVALSCSPKSETLPAANLDPAARAQVLIDSGNASFRRADYENAAKRYASATLVKQDDPAAFYGLGMALAKLGRDDDARAAYAKARALSGSAGDSVFGGH
;
A
#
# COMPACT_ATOMS: atom_id res chain seq x y z
N MET A 1 -39.88 -37.63 -0.06
CA MET A 1 -38.49 -37.40 0.37
C MET A 1 -37.87 -36.25 -0.45
N ASN A 2 -38.35 -35.01 -0.29
CA ASN A 2 -38.02 -33.92 -1.23
C ASN A 2 -37.56 -32.63 -0.53
N ARG A 3 -37.32 -32.68 0.80
CA ARG A 3 -36.79 -31.54 1.57
C ARG A 3 -35.27 -31.56 1.68
N THR A 4 -34.68 -32.75 1.79
CA THR A 4 -33.23 -32.97 1.83
C THR A 4 -32.56 -32.69 0.47
N LEU A 5 -33.24 -32.96 -0.65
CA LEU A 5 -32.68 -32.70 -1.99
C LEU A 5 -32.64 -31.19 -2.33
N VAL A 6 -33.64 -30.42 -1.92
CA VAL A 6 -33.70 -28.96 -2.14
C VAL A 6 -32.64 -28.21 -1.32
N LEU A 7 -32.38 -28.67 -0.09
CA LEU A 7 -31.31 -28.11 0.76
C LEU A 7 -29.91 -28.35 0.18
N LEU A 8 -29.67 -29.49 -0.45
CA LEU A 8 -28.37 -29.80 -1.07
C LEU A 8 -28.10 -28.96 -2.34
N VAL A 9 -29.11 -28.72 -3.18
CA VAL A 9 -28.95 -27.87 -4.37
C VAL A 9 -28.73 -26.39 -3.99
N ALA A 10 -29.36 -25.90 -2.91
CA ALA A 10 -29.11 -24.54 -2.40
C ALA A 10 -27.70 -24.37 -1.83
N LEU A 11 -27.12 -25.42 -1.22
CA LEU A 11 -25.79 -25.38 -0.62
C LEU A 11 -24.68 -25.45 -1.68
N VAL A 12 -24.93 -26.11 -2.81
CA VAL A 12 -24.03 -26.13 -3.97
C VAL A 12 -24.09 -24.82 -4.75
N ALA A 13 -25.26 -24.17 -4.85
CA ALA A 13 -25.39 -22.84 -5.45
C ALA A 13 -24.69 -21.74 -4.63
N LEU A 14 -24.62 -21.88 -3.30
CA LEU A 14 -23.86 -20.96 -2.44
C LEU A 14 -22.34 -21.13 -2.59
N HIS A 15 -21.85 -22.31 -3.01
CA HIS A 15 -20.44 -22.50 -3.34
C HIS A 15 -20.04 -21.97 -4.72
N ALA A 16 -21.01 -21.66 -5.60
CA ALA A 16 -20.78 -21.20 -6.96
C ALA A 16 -20.86 -19.68 -7.13
N VAL A 17 -21.02 -18.91 -6.04
CA VAL A 17 -21.08 -17.43 -6.06
C VAL A 17 -20.02 -16.85 -5.13
N ALA A 18 -18.75 -17.08 -5.46
CA ALA A 18 -17.63 -16.28 -4.92
C ALA A 18 -16.36 -16.30 -5.79
N LEU A 19 -16.39 -16.84 -7.01
CA LEU A 19 -15.24 -16.83 -7.93
C LEU A 19 -15.36 -15.79 -9.05
N SER A 20 -16.19 -14.77 -8.86
CA SER A 20 -16.22 -13.62 -9.76
C SER A 20 -16.03 -12.34 -8.94
N CYS A 21 -14.89 -11.69 -9.17
CA CYS A 21 -14.55 -10.35 -8.72
C CYS A 21 -14.11 -10.19 -7.25
N SER A 22 -12.81 -10.39 -6.99
CA SER A 22 -11.95 -9.49 -6.22
C SER A 22 -10.51 -10.02 -6.26
N PRO A 23 -9.48 -9.23 -6.60
CA PRO A 23 -8.12 -9.52 -6.14
C PRO A 23 -8.12 -9.28 -4.63
N LYS A 24 -8.70 -10.23 -3.89
CA LYS A 24 -8.79 -10.20 -2.43
C LYS A 24 -7.42 -10.62 -1.92
N SER A 25 -6.49 -9.67 -2.02
CA SER A 25 -5.30 -9.50 -1.18
C SER A 25 -5.17 -10.64 -0.17
N GLU A 26 -4.45 -11.69 -0.59
CA GLU A 26 -4.00 -12.75 0.28
C GLU A 26 -3.31 -12.08 1.46
N THR A 27 -4.02 -12.03 2.58
CA THR A 27 -3.51 -11.69 3.90
C THR A 27 -2.53 -12.78 4.27
N LEU A 28 -1.33 -12.72 3.67
CA LEU A 28 -0.15 -13.40 4.14
C LEU A 28 0.09 -12.89 5.58
N PRO A 29 0.16 -13.78 6.59
CA PRO A 29 0.43 -13.38 7.95
C PRO A 29 1.69 -12.50 7.95
N ALA A 30 1.58 -11.28 8.46
CA ALA A 30 2.56 -10.19 8.36
C ALA A 30 3.98 -10.52 8.89
N ALA A 31 4.20 -11.74 9.38
CA ALA A 31 5.44 -12.28 9.90
C ALA A 31 6.38 -12.89 8.82
N ASN A 32 5.88 -13.27 7.63
CA ASN A 32 6.70 -13.97 6.61
C ASN A 32 6.69 -13.25 5.23
N LEU A 33 6.46 -11.95 5.22
CA LEU A 33 6.44 -11.15 4.00
C LEU A 33 7.81 -10.53 3.73
N ASP A 34 8.24 -10.58 2.46
CA ASP A 34 9.39 -9.82 1.98
C ASP A 34 9.29 -8.36 2.43
N PRO A 35 10.41 -7.71 2.79
CA PRO A 35 10.40 -6.31 3.21
C PRO A 35 9.76 -5.40 2.16
N ALA A 36 9.88 -5.74 0.87
CA ALA A 36 9.18 -5.05 -0.21
C ALA A 36 7.65 -5.13 -0.09
N ALA A 37 7.10 -6.32 0.17
CA ALA A 37 5.68 -6.51 0.33
C ALA A 37 5.15 -5.85 1.61
N ARG A 38 5.91 -5.88 2.71
CA ARG A 38 5.55 -5.16 3.94
C ARG A 38 5.47 -3.65 3.72
N ALA A 39 6.42 -3.07 2.99
CA ALA A 39 6.36 -1.65 2.63
C ALA A 39 5.11 -1.34 1.80
N GLN A 40 4.79 -2.18 0.81
CA GLN A 40 3.60 -2.00 -0.02
C GLN A 40 2.29 -2.03 0.78
N VAL A 41 2.15 -2.96 1.72
CA VAL A 41 0.97 -3.06 2.61
C VAL A 41 0.85 -1.80 3.48
N LEU A 42 1.96 -1.27 3.98
CA LEU A 42 1.96 -0.02 4.75
C LEU A 42 1.55 1.18 3.91
N ILE A 43 1.99 1.24 2.64
CA ILE A 43 1.57 2.28 1.68
C ILE A 43 0.07 2.18 1.40
N ASP A 44 -0.44 0.98 1.15
CA ASP A 44 -1.87 0.78 0.88
C ASP A 44 -2.74 1.15 2.10
N SER A 45 -2.31 0.73 3.30
CA SER A 45 -2.93 1.13 4.57
C SER A 45 -2.88 2.65 4.80
N GLY A 46 -1.77 3.30 4.42
CA GLY A 46 -1.64 4.75 4.42
C GLY A 46 -2.62 5.43 3.46
N ASN A 47 -2.78 4.89 2.26
CA ASN A 47 -3.73 5.37 1.25
C ASN A 47 -5.18 5.23 1.73
N ALA A 48 -5.52 4.10 2.34
CA ALA A 48 -6.83 3.89 2.94
C ALA A 48 -7.13 4.92 4.05
N SER A 49 -6.13 5.24 4.89
CA SER A 49 -6.25 6.28 5.93
C SER A 49 -6.37 7.68 5.32
N PHE A 50 -5.60 7.97 4.27
CA PHE A 50 -5.65 9.24 3.56
C PHE A 50 -7.03 9.50 2.95
N ARG A 51 -7.66 8.47 2.38
CA ARG A 51 -9.03 8.54 1.84
C ARG A 51 -10.08 8.82 2.91
N ARG A 52 -9.81 8.46 4.17
CA ARG A 52 -10.66 8.77 5.33
C ARG A 52 -10.42 10.18 5.89
N ALA A 53 -9.54 10.96 5.27
CA ALA A 53 -9.02 12.23 5.78
C ALA A 53 -8.22 12.10 7.09
N ASP A 54 -7.84 10.87 7.47
CA ASP A 54 -6.96 10.59 8.61
C ASP A 54 -5.48 10.80 8.23
N TYR A 55 -5.11 12.05 7.93
CA TYR A 55 -3.78 12.37 7.39
C TYR A 55 -2.65 12.09 8.39
N GLU A 56 -2.89 12.23 9.70
CA GLU A 56 -1.90 11.86 10.73
C GLU A 56 -1.56 10.36 10.70
N ASN A 57 -2.59 9.51 10.62
CA ASN A 57 -2.39 8.06 10.55
C ASN A 57 -1.78 7.66 9.21
N ALA A 58 -2.20 8.30 8.12
CA ALA A 58 -1.58 8.11 6.81
C ALA A 58 -0.08 8.42 6.86
N ALA A 59 0.31 9.57 7.43
CA ALA A 59 1.71 9.94 7.59
C ALA A 59 2.50 8.90 8.42
N LYS A 60 1.94 8.40 9.53
CA LYS A 60 2.57 7.35 10.34
C LYS A 60 2.78 6.04 9.56
N ARG A 61 1.78 5.64 8.75
CA ARG A 61 1.84 4.44 7.91
C ARG A 61 2.89 4.56 6.81
N TYR A 62 2.95 5.71 6.13
CA TYR A 62 3.98 5.98 5.14
C TYR A 62 5.37 6.09 5.77
N ALA A 63 5.52 6.73 6.93
CA ALA A 63 6.78 6.78 7.66
C ALA A 63 7.27 5.36 8.02
N SER A 64 6.36 4.49 8.47
CA SER A 64 6.68 3.07 8.69
C SER A 64 7.12 2.38 7.40
N ALA A 65 6.48 2.68 6.27
CA ALA A 65 6.89 2.14 4.98
C ALA A 65 8.31 2.58 4.59
N THR A 66 8.66 3.86 4.83
CA THR A 66 10.02 4.38 4.58
C THR A 66 11.09 3.74 5.47
N LEU A 67 10.71 3.25 6.66
CA LEU A 67 11.62 2.52 7.55
C LEU A 67 11.86 1.08 7.07
N VAL A 68 10.85 0.45 6.47
CA VAL A 68 10.97 -0.91 5.92
C VAL A 68 11.71 -0.89 4.58
N LYS A 69 11.37 0.06 3.71
CA LYS A 69 12.09 0.33 2.46
C LYS A 69 12.42 1.81 2.35
N GLN A 70 13.69 2.09 2.58
CA GLN A 70 14.25 3.45 2.46
C GLN A 70 14.45 3.88 1.01
N ASP A 71 14.34 2.96 0.06
CA ASP A 71 14.54 3.19 -1.38
C ASP A 71 13.21 3.22 -2.16
N ASP A 72 12.06 3.21 -1.48
CA ASP A 72 10.77 3.21 -2.15
C ASP A 72 10.24 4.65 -2.35
N PRO A 73 10.26 5.20 -3.57
CA PRO A 73 9.83 6.58 -3.81
C PRO A 73 8.33 6.77 -3.55
N ALA A 74 7.51 5.72 -3.67
CA ALA A 74 6.07 5.82 -3.43
C ALA A 74 5.75 6.03 -1.95
N ALA A 75 6.51 5.41 -1.03
CA ALA A 75 6.40 5.67 0.40
C ALA A 75 6.68 7.15 0.77
N PHE A 76 7.75 7.74 0.23
CA PHE A 76 8.08 9.15 0.46
C PHE A 76 7.07 10.10 -0.20
N TYR A 77 6.58 9.76 -1.38
CA TYR A 77 5.54 10.53 -2.06
C TYR A 77 4.23 10.54 -1.25
N GLY A 78 3.79 9.37 -0.78
CA GLY A 78 2.61 9.25 0.09
C GLY A 78 2.76 10.01 1.42
N LEU A 79 3.95 9.96 2.03
CA LEU A 79 4.27 10.73 3.22
C LEU A 79 4.16 12.24 2.95
N GLY A 80 4.73 12.72 1.84
CA GLY A 80 4.64 14.12 1.43
C GLY A 80 3.21 14.58 1.20
N MET A 81 2.37 13.73 0.58
CA MET A 81 0.94 14.02 0.40
C MET A 81 0.21 14.17 1.74
N ALA A 82 0.44 13.24 2.66
CA ALA A 82 -0.18 13.27 3.98
C ALA A 82 0.26 14.51 4.79
N LEU A 83 1.55 14.85 4.76
CA LEU A 83 2.10 16.02 5.45
C LEU A 83 1.58 17.34 4.88
N ALA A 84 1.46 17.46 3.56
CA ALA A 84 0.87 18.63 2.92
C ALA A 84 -0.58 18.84 3.36
N LYS A 85 -1.36 17.76 3.50
CA LYS A 85 -2.74 17.83 4.02
C LYS A 85 -2.82 18.21 5.50
N LEU A 86 -1.78 17.96 6.27
CA LEU A 86 -1.65 18.41 7.67
C LEU A 86 -1.15 19.86 7.78
N GLY A 87 -0.87 20.55 6.67
CA GLY A 87 -0.28 21.89 6.67
C GLY A 87 1.22 21.92 7.00
N ARG A 88 1.89 20.76 6.95
CA ARG A 88 3.34 20.62 7.14
C ARG A 88 4.05 20.65 5.79
N ASP A 89 3.92 21.77 5.09
CA ASP A 89 4.42 21.92 3.72
C ASP A 89 5.95 21.80 3.62
N ASP A 90 6.68 22.22 4.66
CA ASP A 90 8.14 22.15 4.70
C ASP A 90 8.62 20.69 4.75
N ASP A 91 8.06 19.89 5.67
CA ASP A 91 8.33 18.45 5.74
C ASP A 91 7.86 17.72 4.47
N ALA A 92 6.72 18.13 3.90
CA ALA A 92 6.20 17.56 2.67
C ALA A 92 7.17 17.79 1.50
N ARG A 93 7.70 19.01 1.34
CA ARG A 93 8.71 19.32 0.33
C ARG A 93 9.96 18.49 0.50
N ALA A 94 10.43 18.31 1.74
CA ALA A 94 11.58 17.44 2.02
C ALA A 94 11.30 15.98 1.63
N ALA A 95 10.11 15.46 1.93
CA ALA A 95 9.69 14.11 1.55
C ALA A 95 9.60 13.94 0.02
N TYR A 96 8.99 14.89 -0.69
CA TYR A 96 8.94 14.88 -2.16
C TYR A 96 10.32 15.01 -2.80
N ALA A 97 11.22 15.82 -2.23
CA ALA A 97 12.58 15.94 -2.70
C ALA A 97 13.32 14.60 -2.59
N LYS A 98 13.16 13.88 -1.47
CA LYS A 98 13.71 12.52 -1.31
C LYS A 98 13.09 11.54 -2.32
N ALA A 99 11.77 11.55 -2.50
CA ALA A 99 11.10 10.69 -3.49
C ALA A 99 11.66 10.92 -4.90
N ARG A 100 11.87 12.19 -5.28
CA ARG A 100 12.47 12.58 -6.57
C ARG A 100 13.93 12.19 -6.68
N ALA A 101 14.70 12.32 -5.60
CA ALA A 101 16.10 11.90 -5.57
C ALA A 101 16.22 10.38 -5.76
N LEU A 102 15.40 9.58 -5.09
CA LEU A 102 15.37 8.12 -5.25
C LEU A 102 14.94 7.71 -6.66
N SER A 103 13.87 8.31 -7.19
CA SER A 103 13.40 8.03 -8.56
C SER A 103 14.36 8.52 -9.64
N GLY A 104 15.07 9.62 -9.40
CA GLY A 104 16.01 10.24 -10.35
C GLY A 104 17.39 9.60 -10.32
N SER A 105 17.89 9.23 -9.13
CA SER A 105 19.21 8.63 -8.98
C SER A 105 19.24 7.16 -9.43
N ALA A 106 18.10 6.46 -9.42
CA ALA A 106 17.96 5.18 -10.11
C ALA A 106 18.26 5.28 -11.63
N GLY A 107 18.18 6.47 -12.23
CA GLY A 107 18.49 6.73 -13.63
C GLY A 107 19.82 7.44 -13.91
N ASP A 108 20.52 7.96 -12.89
CA ASP A 108 21.71 8.82 -13.09
C ASP A 108 23.05 8.07 -13.00
N SER A 109 23.06 6.78 -12.71
CA SER A 109 24.28 5.97 -12.61
C SER A 109 24.99 5.62 -13.95
N VAL A 110 24.76 6.35 -15.05
CA VAL A 110 25.40 6.04 -16.37
C VAL A 110 26.23 7.18 -16.98
N PHE A 111 26.26 8.40 -16.44
CA PHE A 111 27.09 9.46 -17.05
C PHE A 111 28.04 10.13 -16.07
N GLY A 112 29.20 9.49 -15.88
CA GLY A 112 30.28 10.01 -15.07
C GLY A 112 31.66 9.44 -15.42
N GLY A 113 32.13 9.70 -16.65
CA GLY A 113 33.56 9.99 -16.92
C GLY A 113 34.52 8.82 -17.21
N HIS A 114 34.88 8.63 -18.48
CA HIS A 114 36.15 9.10 -19.04
C HIS A 114 36.16 8.97 -20.57
#